data_AF-A0A4Q3RF51-F1
#
_entry.id   AF-A0A4Q3RF51-F1
#
_cell.length_a   1.000
_cell.length_b   1.000
_cell.length_c   1.000
_cell.angle_alpha   90.00
_cell.angle_beta   90.00
_cell.angle_gamma   90.00
#
_symmetry.space_group_name_H-M   'P 1'
#
loop_
_entity.id
_entity.type
_entity.pdbx_description
1 polymer ?
#
loop_
_entity_poly.entity_id
_entity_poly.type
_entity_poly.pdbx_seq_one_letter_code
_entity_poly.pdbx_strand_id
1 'polypeptide(L)'
;YGLVQFTQTYLLEPLVVGKEISINPVFTIAGIVGGELLWGIGGMILALPLLGIFKIICDHVEPLKPFGFLIGDTQKKESSTMGKIKKMFS
;
A
#
# COMPACT_ATOMS: atom_id res chain seq x y z
N TYR A 1 -2.11 19.61 25.98
CA TYR A 1 -2.15 18.14 25.87
C TYR A 1 -2.68 17.65 24.52
N GLY A 2 -3.80 18.17 24.00
CA GLY A 2 -4.34 17.75 22.69
C GLY A 2 -3.33 17.80 21.53
N LEU A 3 -2.59 18.92 21.36
CA LEU A 3 -1.61 19.08 20.28
C LEU A 3 -0.50 18.00 20.26
N VAL A 4 -0.09 17.52 21.43
CA VAL A 4 0.92 16.45 21.54
C VAL A 4 0.31 15.11 21.15
N GLN A 5 -0.92 14.81 21.59
CA GLN A 5 -1.65 13.60 21.18
C GLN A 5 -1.97 13.55 19.69
N PHE A 6 -2.36 14.68 19.09
CA PHE A 6 -2.60 14.78 17.65
C PHE A 6 -1.32 14.55 16.87
N THR A 7 -0.22 15.20 17.24
CA THR A 7 1.10 15.00 16.60
C THR A 7 1.57 13.55 16.75
N GLN A 8 1.42 12.96 17.94
CA GLN A 8 1.86 11.60 18.23
C GLN A 8 0.98 10.51 17.57
N THR A 9 -0.31 10.74 17.38
CA THR A 9 -1.20 9.77 16.74
C THR A 9 -1.20 9.92 15.22
N TYR A 10 -1.41 11.13 14.71
CA TYR A 10 -1.65 11.34 13.27
C TYR A 10 -0.39 11.42 12.43
N LEU A 11 0.77 11.75 13.00
CA LEU A 11 2.02 11.88 12.25
C LEU A 11 3.01 10.76 12.55
N LEU A 12 3.17 10.38 13.83
CA LEU A 12 4.14 9.33 14.19
C LEU A 12 3.68 7.93 13.77
N GLU A 13 2.39 7.58 13.88
CA GLU A 13 1.90 6.26 13.43
C GLU A 13 2.19 6.04 11.94
N PRO A 14 1.73 6.87 10.99
CA PRO A 14 2.00 6.64 9.57
C PRO A 14 3.48 6.75 9.18
N LEU A 15 4.29 7.55 9.89
CA LEU A 15 5.75 7.62 9.68
C LEU A 15 6.46 6.34 10.14
N VAL A 16 6.00 5.70 11.22
CA VAL A 16 6.60 4.45 11.73
C VAL A 16 6.12 3.23 10.95
N VAL A 17 4.83 3.17 10.58
CA VAL A 17 4.29 2.06 9.77
C VAL A 17 4.36 2.30 8.26
N GLY A 18 5.14 3.31 7.83
CA GLY A 18 5.33 3.72 6.44
C GLY A 18 5.62 2.54 5.51
N LYS A 19 4.56 2.00 4.91
CA LYS A 19 4.63 0.95 3.91
C LYS A 19 3.65 1.31 2.81
N GLU A 20 4.17 1.92 1.75
CA GLU A 20 3.41 2.08 0.52
C GLU A 20 2.99 0.68 0.04
N ILE A 21 1.69 0.45 0.01
CA ILE A 21 1.09 -0.77 -0.50
C ILE A 21 1.25 -0.73 -2.03
N SER A 22 2.38 -1.25 -2.51
CA SER A 22 2.69 -1.36 -3.94
C SER A 22 1.90 -2.54 -4.53
N ILE A 23 0.73 -2.25 -5.12
CA ILE A 23 -0.19 -3.22 -5.73
C ILE A 23 -0.28 -2.95 -7.23
N ASN A 24 -0.29 -4.02 -8.02
CA ASN A 24 -0.45 -3.96 -9.47
C ASN A 24 -1.83 -3.35 -9.85
N PRO A 25 -1.89 -2.38 -10.77
CA PRO A 25 -3.12 -1.71 -11.20
C PRO A 25 -4.28 -2.64 -11.57
N VAL A 26 -4.00 -3.79 -12.19
CA VAL A 26 -5.03 -4.75 -12.60
C VAL A 26 -5.78 -5.32 -11.38
N PHE A 27 -5.04 -5.69 -10.34
CA PHE A 27 -5.62 -6.20 -9.11
C PHE A 27 -6.36 -5.12 -8.32
N THR A 28 -5.86 -3.88 -8.34
CA THR A 28 -6.55 -2.73 -7.76
C THR A 28 -7.92 -2.52 -8.40
N ILE A 29 -7.99 -2.51 -9.73
CA ILE A 29 -9.25 -2.36 -10.46
C ILE A 29 -10.18 -3.55 -10.17
N ALA A 30 -9.66 -4.78 -10.20
CA ALA A 30 -10.44 -5.98 -9.90
C ALA A 30 -11.02 -5.95 -8.47
N GLY A 31 -10.25 -5.50 -7.49
CA GLY A 31 -10.71 -5.34 -6.11
C GLY A 31 -11.76 -4.24 -5.95
N ILE A 32 -11.62 -3.11 -6.66
CA ILE A 32 -12.60 -2.02 -6.65
C ILE A 32 -13.92 -2.49 -7.25
N VAL A 33 -13.89 -3.14 -8.42
CA VAL A 33 -15.09 -3.66 -9.08
C VAL A 33 -15.73 -4.78 -8.25
N GLY A 34 -14.93 -5.70 -7.69
CA GLY A 34 -15.44 -6.73 -6.79
C GLY A 34 -16.07 -6.15 -5.53
N GLY A 35 -15.44 -5.15 -4.92
CA GLY A 35 -15.97 -4.43 -3.76
C GLY A 35 -17.25 -3.68 -4.07
N GLU A 36 -17.31 -3.02 -5.23
CA GLU A 36 -18.52 -2.38 -5.75
C GLU A 36 -19.68 -3.37 -5.90
N LEU A 37 -19.43 -4.55 -6.45
CA LEU A 37 -20.48 -5.56 -6.63
C LEU A 37 -20.98 -6.13 -5.29
N LEU A 38 -20.11 -6.23 -4.29
CA LEU A 38 -20.46 -6.77 -2.96
C LEU A 38 -21.20 -5.76 -2.09
N TRP A 39 -20.75 -4.50 -2.04
CA TRP A 39 -21.28 -3.47 -1.13
C TRP A 39 -21.30 -2.05 -1.73
N GLY A 40 -21.28 -1.93 -3.05
CA GLY A 40 -21.31 -0.64 -3.74
C GLY A 40 -20.15 0.28 -3.35
N ILE A 41 -20.46 1.55 -3.10
CA ILE A 41 -19.48 2.60 -2.82
C ILE A 41 -18.62 2.26 -1.59
N GLY A 42 -19.20 1.64 -0.56
CA GLY A 42 -18.46 1.24 0.63
C GLY A 42 -17.37 0.22 0.32
N GLY A 43 -17.65 -0.74 -0.58
CA GLY A 43 -16.68 -1.73 -1.02
C GLY A 43 -15.56 -1.14 -1.88
N MET A 44 -15.82 -0.09 -2.67
CA MET A 44 -14.77 0.62 -3.41
C MET A 44 -13.74 1.27 -2.49
N ILE A 45 -14.20 1.94 -1.42
CA ILE A 45 -13.31 2.62 -0.46
C ILE A 45 -12.45 1.58 0.29
N LEU A 46 -13.04 0.44 0.63
CA LEU A 46 -12.36 -0.64 1.35
C LEU A 46 -11.49 -1.52 0.45
N ALA A 47 -11.60 -1.44 -0.88
CA ALA A 47 -10.89 -2.33 -1.79
C ALA A 47 -9.36 -2.25 -1.63
N LEU A 48 -8.79 -1.04 -1.61
CA LEU A 48 -7.36 -0.81 -1.43
C LEU A 48 -6.80 -1.30 -0.08
N PRO A 49 -7.40 -0.95 1.07
CA PRO A 49 -6.92 -1.45 2.35
C PRO A 49 -7.07 -2.98 2.46
N LEU A 50 -8.16 -3.56 1.97
CA LEU A 50 -8.35 -5.02 1.96
C LEU A 50 -7.31 -5.73 1.08
N LEU A 51 -7.04 -5.21 -0.12
CA LEU A 51 -6.00 -5.73 -1.01
C LEU A 51 -4.61 -5.63 -0.38
N GLY A 52 -4.34 -4.54 0.34
CA GLY A 52 -3.08 -4.37 1.08
C GLY A 52 -2.90 -5.43 2.17
N ILE A 53 -3.93 -5.68 2.98
CA ILE A 53 -3.91 -6.72 4.01
C ILE A 53 -3.75 -8.10 3.37
N PHE A 54 -4.52 -8.39 2.32
CA PHE A 54 -4.45 -9.66 1.59
C PHE A 54 -3.05 -9.92 1.03
N LYS A 55 -2.42 -8.89 0.45
CA LYS A 55 -1.03 -8.97 -0.02
C LYS A 55 -0.07 -9.27 1.13
N ILE A 56 -0.19 -8.58 2.27
CA ILE A 56 0.68 -8.81 3.43
C ILE A 56 0.59 -10.27 3.90
N ILE A 57 -0.61 -10.84 3.90
CA ILE A 57 -0.84 -12.25 4.25
C ILE A 57 -0.17 -13.16 3.21
N CYS A 58 -0.37 -12.90 1.91
CA CYS A 58 0.26 -13.68 0.84
C CYS A 58 1.80 -13.63 0.92
N ASP A 59 2.36 -12.48 1.29
CA ASP A 59 3.81 -12.29 1.45
C ASP A 59 4.36 -13.01 2.70
N HIS A 60 3.54 -13.21 3.74
CA HIS A 60 3.93 -13.92 4.96
C HIS A 60 3.83 -15.44 4.85
N VAL A 61 2.99 -15.96 3.95
CA VAL A 61 2.75 -17.39 3.79
C VAL A 61 3.58 -17.92 2.62
N GLU A 62 4.65 -18.68 2.90
CA GLU A 62 5.60 -19.21 1.90
C GLU A 62 4.97 -19.84 0.64
N PRO A 63 3.93 -20.69 0.73
CA PRO A 63 3.28 -21.24 -0.47
C PRO A 63 2.41 -20.24 -1.25
N LEU A 64 2.00 -19.11 -0.65
CA LEU A 64 1.18 -18.07 -1.29
C LEU A 64 2.01 -16.90 -1.82
N LYS A 65 3.32 -16.90 -1.56
CA LYS A 65 4.29 -15.95 -2.10
C LYS A 65 4.20 -15.70 -3.62
N PRO A 66 3.96 -16.70 -4.50
CA PRO A 66 3.77 -16.42 -5.93
C PRO A 66 2.51 -15.57 -6.21
N PHE A 67 1.43 -15.73 -5.45
CA PHE A 67 0.25 -14.88 -5.57
C PHE A 67 0.52 -13.45 -5.07
N GLY A 68 1.23 -13.32 -3.95
CA GLY A 68 1.69 -12.02 -3.43
C GLY A 68 2.58 -11.27 -4.43
N PHE A 69 3.42 -11.99 -5.18
CA PHE A 69 4.26 -11.45 -6.24
C PHE A 69 3.46 -10.98 -7.47
N LEU A 70 2.39 -11.69 -7.86
CA LEU A 70 1.51 -11.29 -8.97
C LEU A 70 0.65 -10.07 -8.62
N ILE A 71 0.18 -10.01 -7.37
CA ILE A 71 -0.62 -8.90 -6.82
C ILE A 71 0.28 -7.69 -6.56
N GLY A 72 1.53 -7.94 -6.19
CA GLY A 72 2.53 -6.90 -5.99
C GLY A 72 3.00 -6.26 -7.28
N ASP A 73 3.24 -4.96 -7.22
CA ASP A 73 3.83 -4.26 -8.35
C ASP A 73 5.36 -4.49 -8.39
N THR A 74 5.88 -4.97 -9.51
CA THR A 74 7.33 -5.12 -9.76
C THR A 74 8.01 -3.78 -10.05
N GLN A 75 7.25 -2.71 -10.31
CA GLN A 75 7.76 -1.35 -10.49
C GLN A 75 7.89 -0.69 -9.13
N LYS A 76 9.07 -0.92 -8.55
CA LYS A 76 9.76 0.02 -7.66
C LYS A 76 9.42 1.48 -8.03
N LYS A 77 8.52 2.09 -7.28
CA LYS A 77 8.21 3.53 -7.30
C LYS A 77 8.58 4.04 -5.90
N GLU A 78 9.42 5.03 -5.65
CA GLU A 78 10.30 5.86 -6.45
C GLU A 78 11.40 6.36 -5.51
N SER A 79 12.49 5.61 -5.38
CA SER A 79 13.77 6.15 -4.86
C SER A 79 14.79 6.23 -6.00
N SER A 80 14.37 6.79 -7.13
CA SER A 80 15.28 7.14 -8.23
C SER A 80 15.51 8.65 -8.27
N THR A 81 14.50 9.45 -7.89
CA THR A 81 14.59 10.92 -7.84
C THR A 81 15.50 11.39 -6.70
N MET A 82 15.41 10.77 -5.52
CA MET A 82 16.29 11.10 -4.38
C MET A 82 17.77 10.75 -4.63
N GLY A 83 18.04 9.64 -5.34
CA GLY A 83 19.40 9.23 -5.71
C GLY A 83 20.04 10.11 -6.79
N LYS A 84 19.26 10.63 -7.75
CA LYS A 84 19.74 11.54 -8.80
C LYS A 84 20.06 12.94 -8.26
N ILE A 85 19.23 13.46 -7.35
CA ILE A 85 19.44 14.77 -6.71
C ILE A 85 20.73 14.73 -5.88
N LYS A 86 20.95 13.70 -5.05
CA LYS A 86 22.17 13.58 -4.24
C LYS A 86 23.46 13.51 -5.07
N LYS A 87 23.39 13.01 -6.30
CA LYS A 87 24.54 12.92 -7.22
C LYS A 87 24.79 14.20 -8.03
N MET A 88 23.80 15.09 -8.14
CA MET A 88 23.94 16.40 -8.82
C MET A 88 24.41 17.49 -7.84
N PHE A 89 24.12 17.30 -6.55
CA PHE A 89 24.59 18.15 -5.45
C PHE A 89 25.84 17.61 -4.73
N SER A 90 26.48 16.56 -5.26
CA SER A 90 27.77 16.03 -4.83
C SER A 90 28.74 16.03 -6.00
#